data_AF-A0A934ILY1-F1
#
_entry.id   AF-A0A934ILY1-F1
#
_cell.length_a   1.000
_cell.length_b   1.000
_cell.length_c   1.000
_cell.angle_alpha   90.00
_cell.angle_beta   90.00
_cell.angle_gamma   90.00
#
_symmetry.space_group_name_H-M   'P 1'
#
loop_
_entity.id
_entity.type
_entity.pdbx_description
1 polymer ?
#
loop_
_entity_poly.entity_id
_entity_poly.type
_entity_poly.pdbx_seq_one_letter_code
_entity_poly.pdbx_strand_id
1 'polypeptide(L)'
;MKNYVHRGDTVTLPAPAGGATSGDGVLVGTVFGVAAFDAPEGEEVECTLVGIFELPKAAGAVTAGAKVYWSTANGNVTTTASGNSLIGAAIAARQSGDATVKVRLNGITI
;
A
#
# COMPACT_ATOMS: atom_id res chain seq x y z
N MET A 1 -6.71 -1.66 29.13
CA MET A 1 -5.83 -2.86 29.12
C MET A 1 -4.40 -2.40 29.32
N LYS A 2 -3.57 -3.11 30.10
CA LYS A 2 -2.17 -2.71 30.35
C LYS A 2 -1.24 -2.88 29.12
N ASN A 3 -1.71 -3.60 28.09
CA ASN A 3 -0.93 -3.95 26.90
C ASN A 3 -1.48 -3.32 25.61
N TYR A 4 -2.52 -2.48 25.71
CA TYR A 4 -3.09 -1.80 24.55
C TYR A 4 -2.25 -0.55 24.28
N VAL A 5 -1.63 -0.49 23.09
CA VAL A 5 -0.77 0.64 22.69
C VAL A 5 -1.56 1.63 21.85
N HIS A 6 -2.16 1.18 20.73
CA HIS A 6 -2.91 2.02 19.79
C HIS A 6 -3.79 1.12 18.89
N ARG A 7 -4.77 1.69 18.17
CA ARG A 7 -5.60 0.98 17.17
C ARG A 7 -4.78 0.38 16.03
N GLY A 8 -3.62 0.96 15.74
CA GLY A 8 -2.71 0.52 14.68
C GLY A 8 -3.15 0.92 13.27
N ASP A 9 -4.16 1.78 13.14
CA ASP A 9 -4.67 2.24 11.84
C ASP A 9 -3.60 3.03 11.06
N THR A 10 -2.87 3.86 11.79
CA THR A 10 -1.67 4.57 11.35
C THR A 10 -0.51 4.23 12.28
N VAL A 11 0.66 3.95 11.71
CA VAL A 11 1.88 3.64 12.46
C VAL A 11 3.04 4.45 11.92
N THR A 12 3.94 4.85 12.81
CA THR A 12 5.19 5.47 12.42
C THR A 12 6.17 4.38 11.99
N LEU A 13 6.67 4.48 10.76
CA LEU A 13 7.66 3.57 10.19
C LEU A 13 8.79 4.39 9.55
N PRO A 14 10.00 3.84 9.49
CA PRO A 14 11.07 4.47 8.71
C PRO A 14 10.70 4.47 7.23
N ALA A 15 10.89 5.60 6.57
CA ALA A 15 10.69 5.72 5.13
C ALA A 15 11.62 4.75 4.39
N PRO A 16 11.12 4.02 3.39
CA PRO A 16 11.89 3.02 2.65
C PRO A 16 12.95 3.70 1.77
N ALA A 17 13.80 2.87 1.14
CA ALA A 17 14.84 3.36 0.24
C ALA A 17 14.25 4.22 -0.89
N GLY A 18 14.79 5.42 -1.07
CA GLY A 18 14.24 6.44 -1.99
C GLY A 18 13.29 7.46 -1.36
N GLY A 19 12.99 7.35 -0.06
CA GLY A 19 12.05 8.22 0.64
C GLY A 19 10.59 7.84 0.37
N ALA A 20 9.67 8.57 1.01
CA ALA A 20 8.24 8.44 0.79
C ALA A 20 7.64 9.81 0.51
N THR A 21 6.79 9.92 -0.51
CA THR A 21 5.95 11.10 -0.74
C THR A 21 4.57 10.85 -0.15
N SER A 22 3.85 11.90 0.23
CA SER A 22 2.46 11.82 0.64
C SER A 22 1.63 11.08 -0.43
N GLY A 23 0.93 10.03 0.00
CA GLY A 23 0.13 9.17 -0.88
C GLY A 23 0.87 7.98 -1.49
N ASP A 24 2.19 7.88 -1.32
CA ASP A 24 2.96 6.74 -1.82
C ASP A 24 2.75 5.47 -0.98
N GLY A 25 2.80 4.33 -1.66
CA GLY A 25 2.79 3.02 -1.03
C GLY A 25 4.15 2.72 -0.41
N VAL A 26 4.19 2.63 0.91
CA VAL A 26 5.37 2.30 1.70
C VAL A 26 5.28 0.84 2.14
N LEU A 27 6.26 0.03 1.75
CA LEU A 27 6.42 -1.34 2.20
C LEU A 27 7.68 -1.44 3.07
N VAL A 28 7.51 -1.71 4.37
CA VAL A 28 8.61 -1.97 5.31
C VAL A 28 8.49 -3.41 5.81
N GLY A 29 9.36 -4.28 5.29
CA GLY A 29 9.25 -5.72 5.54
C GLY A 29 7.93 -6.28 4.98
N THR A 30 7.02 -6.69 5.85
CA THR A 30 5.68 -7.18 5.50
C THR A 30 4.57 -6.16 5.73
N VAL A 31 4.90 -5.02 6.33
CA VAL A 31 3.93 -3.97 6.68
C VAL A 31 3.82 -3.03 5.49
N PHE A 32 2.63 -2.98 4.90
CA PHE A 32 2.32 -2.05 3.82
C PHE A 32 1.38 -0.95 4.32
N GLY A 33 1.74 0.30 4.06
CA GLY A 33 0.90 1.44 4.35
C GLY A 33 1.02 2.52 3.28
N VAL A 34 0.22 3.56 3.43
CA VAL A 34 0.29 4.76 2.60
C VAL A 34 0.84 5.90 3.43
N ALA A 35 1.89 6.55 2.94
CA ALA A 35 2.53 7.67 3.62
C ALA A 35 1.58 8.87 3.72
N ALA A 36 1.47 9.45 4.92
CA ALA A 36 0.65 10.63 5.17
C ALA A 36 1.33 11.93 4.71
N PHE A 37 2.66 11.98 4.77
CA PHE A 37 3.47 13.15 4.43
C PHE A 37 4.81 12.74 3.80
N ASP A 38 5.51 13.73 3.25
CA ASP A 38 6.81 13.54 2.61
C ASP A 38 7.91 13.34 3.67
N ALA A 39 8.65 12.24 3.56
CA ALA A 39 9.77 11.94 4.43
C ALA A 39 10.96 11.43 3.60
N PRO A 40 12.18 11.96 3.81
CA PRO A 40 13.35 11.42 3.14
C PRO A 40 13.68 10.02 3.68
N GLU A 41 14.49 9.28 2.94
CA GLU A 41 14.90 7.92 3.30
C GLU A 41 15.45 7.85 4.74
N GLY A 42 14.95 6.88 5.51
CA GLY A 42 15.39 6.64 6.88
C GLY A 42 14.77 7.54 7.95
N GLU A 43 14.04 8.60 7.57
CA GLU A 43 13.25 9.40 8.51
C GLU A 43 11.93 8.73 8.87
N GLU A 44 11.34 9.15 9.98
CA GLU A 44 10.04 8.65 10.43
C GLU A 44 8.89 9.22 9.58
N VAL A 45 8.06 8.33 9.04
CA VAL A 45 6.83 8.68 8.31
C VAL A 45 5.62 7.98 8.93
N GLU A 46 4.51 8.70 9.03
CA GLU A 46 3.24 8.10 9.41
C GLU A 46 2.61 7.38 8.22
N CYS A 47 2.45 6.06 8.35
CA CYS A 47 1.89 5.20 7.32
C CYS A 47 0.52 4.68 7.76
N THR A 48 -0.50 4.93 6.96
CA THR A 48 -1.84 4.39 7.20
C THR A 48 -1.92 2.97 6.63
N LEU A 49 -2.11 1.98 7.49
CA LEU A 49 -2.15 0.55 7.16
C LEU A 49 -3.55 0.06 6.78
N VAL A 50 -4.57 0.81 7.19
CA VAL A 50 -5.97 0.42 7.05
C VAL A 50 -6.74 1.57 6.41
N GLY A 51 -7.27 1.34 5.21
CA GLY A 51 -8.14 2.31 4.55
C GLY A 51 -8.55 1.84 3.17
N ILE A 52 -9.25 2.69 2.44
CA ILE A 52 -9.39 2.58 0.99
C ILE A 52 -8.52 3.69 0.40
N PHE A 53 -7.50 3.32 -0.35
CA PHE A 53 -6.57 4.26 -0.97
C PHE A 53 -6.60 4.13 -2.48
N GLU A 54 -6.47 5.25 -3.17
CA GLU A 54 -6.30 5.25 -4.62
C GLU A 54 -4.80 5.22 -4.92
N LEU A 55 -4.35 4.11 -5.52
CA LEU A 55 -2.94 3.86 -5.78
C LEU A 55 -2.70 3.68 -7.29
N PRO A 56 -1.52 4.03 -7.81
CA PRO A 56 -1.16 3.80 -9.21
C PRO A 56 -1.20 2.30 -9.50
N LYS A 57 -1.70 1.91 -10.67
CA LYS A 57 -1.74 0.50 -11.10
C LYS A 57 -0.91 0.24 -12.35
N ALA A 58 -0.42 -0.98 -12.46
CA ALA A 58 0.12 -1.51 -13.69
C ALA A 58 -0.97 -1.63 -14.77
N ALA A 59 -0.54 -1.69 -16.03
CA ALA A 59 -1.43 -2.01 -17.14
C ALA A 59 -2.09 -3.39 -16.90
N GLY A 60 -3.35 -3.51 -17.30
CA GLY A 60 -4.16 -4.69 -17.03
C GLY A 60 -5.49 -4.35 -16.37
N ALA A 61 -6.49 -5.17 -16.66
CA ALA A 61 -7.80 -5.05 -16.06
C ALA A 61 -7.79 -5.61 -14.64
N VAL A 62 -8.44 -4.92 -13.72
CA VAL A 62 -8.63 -5.35 -12.33
C VAL A 62 -10.11 -5.47 -12.09
N THR A 63 -10.58 -6.61 -11.59
CA THR A 63 -12.00 -6.78 -11.24
C THR A 63 -12.24 -6.31 -9.80
N ALA A 64 -13.48 -5.88 -9.52
CA ALA A 64 -13.87 -5.61 -8.14
C ALA A 64 -13.72 -6.89 -7.29
N GLY A 65 -13.14 -6.77 -6.11
CA GLY A 65 -12.81 -7.88 -5.22
C GLY A 65 -11.54 -8.64 -5.58
N ALA A 66 -10.84 -8.31 -6.67
CA ALA A 66 -9.59 -8.96 -7.03
C ALA A 66 -8.51 -8.71 -5.97
N LYS A 67 -7.74 -9.74 -5.64
CA LYS A 67 -6.50 -9.58 -4.86
C LYS A 67 -5.53 -8.69 -5.64
N VAL A 68 -4.98 -7.72 -4.94
CA VAL A 68 -4.01 -6.80 -5.50
C VAL A 68 -2.73 -6.80 -4.68
N TYR A 69 -1.63 -6.65 -5.39
CA TYR A 69 -0.27 -6.80 -4.88
C TYR A 69 0.50 -5.51 -5.17
N TRP A 70 1.43 -5.16 -4.28
CA TRP A 70 2.35 -4.05 -4.48
C TRP A 70 3.64 -4.53 -5.12
N SER A 71 4.03 -3.87 -6.21
CA SER A 71 5.34 -4.03 -6.83
C SER A 71 6.27 -2.93 -6.33
N THR A 72 7.25 -3.30 -5.51
CA THR A 72 8.29 -2.37 -5.04
C THR A 72 9.23 -1.93 -6.16
N ALA A 73 9.43 -2.78 -7.18
CA ALA A 73 10.26 -2.47 -8.33
C ALA A 73 9.67 -1.36 -9.22
N ASN A 74 8.34 -1.30 -9.31
CA ASN A 74 7.63 -0.37 -10.19
C ASN A 74 6.85 0.72 -9.45
N GLY A 75 6.75 0.64 -8.12
CA GLY A 75 5.96 1.57 -7.30
C GLY A 75 4.47 1.56 -7.64
N ASN A 76 3.91 0.39 -7.98
CA ASN A 76 2.52 0.30 -8.42
C ASN A 76 1.80 -0.97 -7.98
N VAL A 77 0.47 -0.93 -8.09
CA VAL A 77 -0.43 -2.04 -7.81
C VAL A 77 -0.55 -2.95 -9.02
N THR A 78 -0.44 -4.26 -8.80
CA THR A 78 -0.56 -5.30 -9.82
C THR A 78 -1.45 -6.44 -9.34
N THR A 79 -2.00 -7.23 -10.27
CA THR A 79 -2.71 -8.48 -9.95
C THR A 79 -1.78 -9.69 -9.95
N THR A 80 -0.50 -9.50 -10.27
CA THR A 80 0.51 -10.57 -10.31
C THR A 80 1.02 -10.88 -8.91
N ALA A 81 0.77 -12.10 -8.44
CA ALA A 81 1.19 -12.54 -7.11
C ALA A 81 2.69 -12.83 -7.00
N SER A 82 3.30 -13.40 -8.05
CA SER A 82 4.69 -13.84 -8.01
C SER A 82 5.63 -12.63 -7.87
N GLY A 83 6.45 -12.64 -6.82
CA GLY A 83 7.44 -11.58 -6.56
C GLY A 83 6.88 -10.26 -6.03
N ASN A 84 5.57 -10.18 -5.74
CA ASN A 84 4.92 -8.97 -5.24
C ASN A 84 4.21 -9.23 -3.91
N SER A 85 4.09 -8.19 -3.09
CA SER A 85 3.49 -8.30 -1.75
C SER A 85 1.99 -8.10 -1.81
N LEU A 86 1.19 -9.01 -1.24
CA LEU A 86 -0.26 -8.82 -1.16
C LEU A 86 -0.57 -7.64 -0.24
N ILE A 87 -1.32 -6.65 -0.75
CA ILE A 87 -1.68 -5.44 0.01
C ILE A 87 -3.16 -5.35 0.33
N GLY A 88 -4.00 -6.06 -0.43
CA GLY A 88 -5.44 -6.02 -0.20
C GLY A 88 -6.27 -6.46 -1.39
N ALA A 89 -7.45 -5.84 -1.52
CA ALA A 89 -8.38 -6.11 -2.61
C ALA A 89 -8.85 -4.82 -3.30
N ALA A 90 -9.07 -4.88 -4.61
CA ALA A 90 -9.67 -3.79 -5.36
C ALA A 90 -11.15 -3.63 -5.00
N ILE A 91 -11.62 -2.41 -4.76
CA ILE A 91 -13.05 -2.17 -4.43
C ILE A 91 -13.91 -1.84 -5.65
N ALA A 92 -13.29 -1.56 -6.80
CA ALA A 92 -13.97 -1.24 -8.04
C ALA A 92 -13.22 -1.84 -9.23
N ALA A 93 -13.95 -2.18 -10.29
CA ALA A 93 -13.33 -2.65 -11.52
C ALA A 93 -12.60 -1.49 -12.22
N ARG A 94 -11.44 -1.79 -12.80
CA ARG A 94 -10.60 -0.86 -13.58
C ARG A 94 -10.19 -1.51 -14.88
N GLN A 95 -10.27 -0.75 -15.97
CA GLN A 95 -9.84 -1.18 -17.29
C GLN A 95 -8.32 -1.08 -17.44
N SER A 96 -7.77 -1.67 -18.50
CA SER A 96 -6.32 -1.68 -18.72
C SER A 96 -5.72 -0.27 -18.79
N GLY A 97 -6.44 0.68 -19.37
CA GLY A 97 -6.00 2.07 -19.54
C GLY A 97 -6.16 2.96 -18.30
N ASP A 98 -6.84 2.50 -17.24
CA ASP A 98 -6.94 3.28 -16.00
C ASP A 98 -5.56 3.35 -15.32
N ALA A 99 -5.17 4.54 -14.87
CA ALA A 99 -3.88 4.75 -14.22
C ALA A 99 -3.89 4.37 -12.72
N THR A 100 -5.07 4.32 -12.10
CA THR A 100 -5.22 4.12 -10.65
C THR A 100 -6.27 3.06 -10.32
N VAL A 101 -6.13 2.46 -9.13
CA VAL A 101 -7.11 1.54 -8.56
C VAL A 101 -7.34 1.88 -7.08
N LYS A 102 -8.60 1.76 -6.65
CA LYS A 102 -8.96 1.90 -5.24
C LYS A 102 -8.76 0.56 -4.54
N VAL A 103 -7.86 0.53 -3.58
CA VAL A 103 -7.45 -0.66 -2.82
C VAL A 103 -7.91 -0.55 -1.38
N ARG A 104 -8.65 -1.55 -0.91
CA ARG A 104 -8.88 -1.76 0.52
C ARG A 104 -7.66 -2.46 1.10
N LEU A 105 -6.92 -1.78 1.97
CA LEU A 105 -5.74 -2.34 2.64
C LEU A 105 -6.14 -3.34 3.74
N ASN A 106 -5.39 -4.43 3.82
CA ASN A 106 -5.58 -5.49 4.82
C ASN A 106 -4.61 -5.39 6.01
N GLY A 107 -3.82 -4.31 6.12
CA GLY A 107 -2.88 -4.07 7.21
C GLY A 107 -1.58 -4.86 7.10
N ILE A 108 -1.63 -6.19 7.20
CA ILE A 108 -0.44 -7.06 7.15
C ILE A 108 -0.79 -8.35 6.39
N THR A 109 0.04 -8.71 5.42
CA THR A 109 0.01 -10.05 4.80
C THR A 109 0.99 -10.95 5.57
N ILE A 110 0.48 -12.07 6.07
CA ILE A 110 1.24 -13.17 6.68
C ILE A 110 1.28 -14.31 5.67
#